data_AF-A0A6M5YT12-F1
#
_entry.id   AF-A0A6M5YT12-F1
#
_cell.length_a   1.000
_cell.length_b   1.000
_cell.length_c   1.000
_cell.angle_alpha   90.00
_cell.angle_beta   90.00
_cell.angle_gamma   90.00
#
_symmetry.space_group_name_H-M   'P 1'
#
loop_
_entity.id
_entity.type
_entity.pdbx_description
1 polymer ?
#
loop_
_entity_poly.entity_id
_entity_poly.type
_entity_poly.pdbx_seq_one_letter_code
_entity_poly.pdbx_strand_id
1 'polypeptide(L)'
;MSVSGSAPEGAAPPPRSSRLAAGVGLMVFLGLSASAGLVLAQPGDRPAPSAKAPVPDAVPAGGPPTGFFAVHFADPPAKQPPAKPKARDKSKVVPKLVDDPLPEKPPEGWQEYVQEKYKAYSIWLPKSGRKLFQKDGVLDVDTMKVGYVVLRCEIDDDVTLNVQRLIIPLKKGETLDAVTMIETFRDVHLEEFEGTVTKEYDLMLGRMPGKEYRVDLKGGEKSRVRIYQIDRAVWRLWVTGTKEQVEGDTAKLIFASFKNQLLINEALKKKDPPAKKP
;
A
#
# COMPACT_ATOMS: atom_id res chain seq x y z
N MET A 1 -72.51 -9.03 -12.05
CA MET A 1 -71.53 -8.14 -12.71
C MET A 1 -70.16 -8.46 -12.13
N SER A 2 -69.36 -9.23 -12.86
CA SER A 2 -68.02 -9.65 -12.45
C SER A 2 -67.01 -8.65 -12.99
N VAL A 3 -66.19 -8.05 -12.12
CA VAL A 3 -65.11 -7.15 -12.52
C VAL A 3 -63.80 -7.91 -12.35
N SER A 4 -63.20 -8.28 -13.49
CA SER A 4 -61.85 -8.80 -13.61
C SER A 4 -60.87 -7.63 -13.52
N GLY A 5 -59.94 -7.68 -12.56
CA GLY A 5 -58.89 -6.69 -12.37
C GLY A 5 -57.54 -7.27 -12.74
N SER A 6 -57.02 -6.83 -13.88
CA SER A 6 -55.70 -7.17 -14.43
C SER A 6 -54.57 -6.56 -13.59
N ALA A 7 -53.55 -7.35 -13.25
CA ALA A 7 -52.32 -6.86 -12.65
C ALA A 7 -51.40 -6.22 -13.71
N PRO A 8 -50.69 -5.12 -13.42
CA PRO A 8 -49.71 -4.56 -14.35
C PRO A 8 -48.38 -5.33 -14.27
N GLU A 9 -48.04 -5.91 -15.40
CA GLU A 9 -46.76 -6.53 -15.75
C GLU A 9 -45.72 -5.44 -16.09
N GLY A 10 -44.46 -5.62 -15.65
CA GLY A 10 -43.31 -4.95 -16.26
C GLY A 10 -42.53 -3.94 -15.41
N ALA A 11 -41.97 -4.35 -14.27
CA ALA A 11 -40.82 -3.65 -13.71
C ALA A 11 -39.54 -4.15 -14.41
N ALA A 12 -38.87 -3.26 -15.14
CA ALA A 12 -37.60 -3.58 -15.81
C ALA A 12 -36.53 -4.01 -14.78
N PRO A 13 -35.78 -5.08 -15.05
CA PRO A 13 -34.72 -5.53 -14.15
C PRO A 13 -33.64 -4.43 -14.05
N PRO A 14 -33.05 -4.19 -12.86
CA PRO A 14 -31.98 -3.21 -12.71
C PRO A 14 -30.79 -3.58 -13.60
N PRO A 15 -30.03 -2.58 -14.09
CA PRO A 15 -28.87 -2.81 -14.93
C PRO A 15 -27.88 -3.71 -14.20
N ARG A 16 -27.52 -4.83 -14.84
CA ARG A 16 -26.50 -5.77 -14.35
C ARG A 16 -25.20 -4.98 -14.15
N SER A 17 -24.70 -4.91 -12.90
CA SER A 17 -23.37 -4.38 -12.65
C SER A 17 -22.37 -5.20 -13.46
N SER A 18 -21.67 -4.57 -14.40
CA SER A 18 -20.54 -5.18 -15.09
C SER A 18 -19.48 -5.53 -14.05
N ARG A 19 -19.45 -6.80 -13.64
CA ARG A 19 -18.35 -7.35 -12.86
C ARG A 19 -17.11 -7.28 -13.74
N LEU A 20 -16.21 -6.34 -13.45
CA LEU A 20 -14.79 -6.45 -13.81
C LEU A 20 -14.25 -7.67 -13.05
N ALA A 21 -14.50 -8.86 -13.60
CA ALA A 21 -13.96 -10.12 -13.14
C ALA A 21 -13.16 -10.72 -14.29
N ALA A 22 -11.87 -10.39 -14.36
CA ALA A 22 -10.88 -11.14 -15.11
C ALA A 22 -9.51 -10.78 -14.55
N GLY A 23 -8.74 -11.81 -14.19
CA GLY A 23 -7.43 -11.73 -13.52
C GLY A 23 -6.44 -10.80 -14.21
N VAL A 24 -6.39 -9.56 -13.74
CA VAL A 24 -5.30 -8.64 -13.97
C VAL A 24 -4.22 -9.02 -12.96
N GLY A 25 -3.20 -9.73 -13.42
CA GLY A 25 -1.96 -9.92 -12.68
C GLY A 25 -1.23 -8.59 -12.61
N LEU A 26 -1.67 -7.71 -11.72
CA LEU A 26 -1.07 -6.40 -11.50
C LEU A 26 0.22 -6.58 -10.70
N MET A 27 1.27 -7.07 -11.36
CA MET A 27 2.63 -7.06 -10.80
C MET A 27 3.18 -5.63 -10.87
N VAL A 28 2.92 -4.85 -9.83
CA VAL A 28 3.56 -3.54 -9.65
C VAL A 28 4.89 -3.76 -8.94
N PHE A 29 5.94 -4.07 -9.70
CA PHE A 29 7.31 -3.94 -9.22
C PHE A 29 7.67 -2.46 -9.18
N LEU A 30 7.25 -1.78 -8.11
CA LEU A 30 7.91 -0.54 -7.73
C LEU A 30 9.28 -0.97 -7.21
N GLY A 31 10.29 -0.89 -8.08
CA GLY A 31 11.70 -1.19 -7.80
C GLY A 31 12.28 -0.37 -6.64
N LEU A 32 11.82 -0.69 -5.44
CA LEU A 32 12.23 -0.18 -4.15
C LEU A 32 12.85 -1.31 -3.32
N SER A 33 12.80 -2.57 -3.77
CA SER A 33 13.52 -3.65 -3.11
C SER A 33 14.96 -3.73 -3.61
N ALA A 34 15.85 -3.04 -2.90
CA ALA A 34 17.27 -3.37 -2.81
C ALA A 34 17.87 -2.66 -1.58
N SER A 35 17.50 -3.10 -0.38
CA SER A 35 18.39 -2.96 0.77
C SER A 35 19.42 -4.08 0.67
N ALA A 36 20.39 -3.94 -0.24
CA ALA A 36 21.53 -4.83 -0.24
C ALA A 36 22.28 -4.61 1.09
N GLY A 37 22.33 -5.65 1.93
CA GLY A 37 23.04 -5.62 3.19
C GLY A 37 24.49 -5.16 2.97
N LEU A 38 24.80 -3.95 3.45
CA LEU A 38 26.15 -3.45 3.52
C LEU A 38 26.85 -4.24 4.63
N VAL A 39 27.62 -5.28 4.25
CA VAL A 39 28.55 -5.94 5.17
C VAL A 39 29.63 -4.92 5.54
N LEU A 40 29.49 -4.32 6.72
CA LEU A 40 30.52 -3.50 7.35
C LEU A 40 31.75 -4.38 7.63
N ALA A 41 32.78 -4.24 6.80
CA ALA A 41 34.11 -4.76 7.12
C ALA A 41 34.60 -4.11 8.42
N GLN A 42 35.01 -4.92 9.38
CA GLN A 42 35.61 -4.44 10.63
C GLN A 42 36.94 -3.70 10.37
N PRO A 43 37.26 -2.66 11.15
CA PRO A 43 38.54 -1.96 11.04
C PRO A 43 39.64 -2.82 11.67
N GLY A 44 40.35 -3.60 10.84
CA GLY A 44 41.57 -4.31 11.19
C GLY A 44 42.78 -3.68 10.52
N ASP A 45 43.68 -3.14 11.35
CA ASP A 45 45.11 -2.84 11.13
C ASP A 45 45.58 -2.39 9.73
N ARG A 46 45.86 -1.09 9.61
CA ARG A 46 46.70 -0.55 8.53
C ARG A 46 48.18 -0.80 8.85
N PRO A 47 48.94 -1.53 8.00
CA PRO A 47 50.39 -1.46 8.04
C PRO A 47 50.91 -0.13 7.47
N ALA A 48 52.07 0.28 7.96
CA ALA A 48 52.78 1.52 7.62
C ALA A 48 53.16 1.61 6.13
N PRO A 49 53.32 2.84 5.58
CA PRO A 49 53.57 3.05 4.16
C PRO A 49 55.02 2.69 3.79
N SER A 50 55.19 1.75 2.86
CA SER A 50 56.48 1.47 2.23
C SER A 50 56.40 1.68 0.72
N ALA A 51 57.34 2.50 0.24
CA ALA A 51 57.91 2.64 -1.09
C ALA A 51 57.01 2.63 -2.35
N LYS A 52 57.14 3.75 -3.10
CA LYS A 52 56.87 3.98 -4.53
C LYS A 52 56.65 2.72 -5.38
N ALA A 53 55.43 2.55 -5.87
CA ALA A 53 55.10 1.73 -7.03
C ALA A 53 54.86 2.62 -8.27
N PRO A 54 55.14 2.13 -9.49
CA PRO A 54 55.02 2.89 -10.73
C PRO A 54 53.56 3.21 -11.08
N VAL A 55 53.38 4.34 -11.76
CA VAL A 55 52.11 4.84 -12.31
C VAL A 55 51.57 3.83 -13.33
N PRO A 56 50.37 3.27 -13.15
CA PRO A 56 49.70 2.50 -14.19
C PRO A 56 49.05 3.44 -15.22
N ASP A 57 49.13 3.01 -16.47
CA ASP A 57 48.58 3.69 -17.65
C ASP A 57 47.08 3.97 -17.55
N ALA A 58 46.68 5.06 -18.22
CA ALA A 58 45.31 5.54 -18.30
C ALA A 58 44.34 4.47 -18.82
N VAL A 59 43.36 4.12 -17.99
CA VAL A 59 42.22 3.28 -18.37
C VAL A 59 41.29 4.11 -19.27
N PRO A 60 40.89 3.61 -20.46
CA PRO A 60 39.92 4.30 -21.30
C PRO A 60 38.55 4.36 -20.63
N ALA A 61 37.88 5.51 -20.78
CA ALA A 61 36.54 5.77 -20.28
C ALA A 61 35.54 4.74 -20.85
N GLY A 62 35.19 3.74 -20.03
CA GLY A 62 34.08 2.83 -20.30
C GLY A 62 32.77 3.59 -20.17
N GLY A 63 32.01 3.66 -21.26
CA GLY A 63 30.65 4.18 -21.28
C GLY A 63 29.72 3.37 -20.36
N PRO A 64 28.55 3.94 -19.99
CA PRO A 64 27.59 3.26 -19.13
C PRO A 64 27.13 1.95 -19.79
N PRO A 65 26.99 0.85 -19.02
CA PRO A 65 26.46 -0.40 -19.54
C PRO A 65 24.99 -0.22 -19.96
N THR A 66 24.74 -0.09 -21.25
CA THR A 66 23.43 -0.29 -21.87
C THR A 66 23.11 -1.79 -21.91
N GLY A 67 22.93 -2.38 -20.73
CA GLY A 67 22.46 -3.76 -20.58
C GLY A 67 20.93 -3.78 -20.54
N PHE A 68 20.29 -3.87 -21.70
CA PHE A 68 18.91 -4.32 -21.77
C PHE A 68 18.88 -5.81 -21.41
N PHE A 69 18.47 -6.14 -20.18
CA PHE A 69 18.09 -7.50 -19.85
C PHE A 69 16.82 -7.85 -20.62
N ALA A 70 16.97 -8.60 -21.71
CA ALA A 70 15.86 -9.28 -22.34
C ALA A 70 15.39 -10.37 -21.36
N VAL A 71 14.30 -10.11 -20.65
CA VAL A 71 13.60 -11.14 -19.90
C VAL A 71 12.92 -12.04 -20.93
N HIS A 72 13.53 -13.19 -21.22
CA HIS A 72 12.85 -14.26 -21.91
C HIS A 72 11.76 -14.78 -20.98
N PHE A 73 10.51 -14.39 -21.24
CA PHE A 73 9.35 -15.04 -20.67
C PHE A 73 9.28 -16.45 -21.27
N ALA A 74 9.56 -17.46 -20.46
CA ALA A 74 9.18 -18.82 -20.79
C ALA A 74 7.66 -18.87 -21.01
N ASP A 75 7.22 -19.71 -21.95
CA ASP A 75 5.79 -19.91 -22.19
C ASP A 75 5.06 -20.16 -20.87
N PRO A 76 3.93 -19.48 -20.62
CA PRO A 76 3.20 -19.63 -19.37
C PRO A 76 2.82 -21.11 -19.19
N PRO A 77 3.10 -21.71 -18.02
CA PRO A 77 2.70 -23.09 -17.76
C PRO A 77 1.19 -23.23 -18.01
N ALA A 78 0.81 -24.34 -18.66
CA ALA A 78 -0.57 -24.65 -18.97
C ALA A 78 -1.47 -24.34 -17.77
N LYS A 79 -2.45 -23.45 -17.98
CA LYS A 79 -3.38 -22.97 -16.95
C LYS A 79 -3.91 -24.17 -16.15
N GLN A 80 -3.43 -24.34 -14.92
CA GLN A 80 -4.07 -25.27 -14.00
C GLN A 80 -5.53 -24.83 -13.85
N PRO A 81 -6.49 -25.76 -13.97
CA PRO A 81 -7.90 -25.43 -13.73
C PRO A 81 -8.01 -24.81 -12.34
N PRO A 82 -8.73 -23.68 -12.18
CA PRO A 82 -8.80 -22.97 -10.92
C PRO A 82 -9.24 -23.93 -9.83
N ALA A 83 -8.40 -24.08 -8.80
CA ALA A 83 -8.75 -24.88 -7.64
C ALA A 83 -10.12 -24.42 -7.14
N LYS A 84 -11.06 -25.38 -6.95
CA LYS A 84 -12.39 -25.07 -6.42
C LYS A 84 -12.22 -24.22 -5.16
N PRO A 85 -12.81 -23.02 -5.08
CA PRO A 85 -12.67 -22.17 -3.92
C PRO A 85 -13.18 -22.94 -2.70
N LYS A 86 -12.27 -23.26 -1.76
CA LYS A 86 -12.65 -23.82 -0.47
C LYS A 86 -13.65 -22.85 0.16
N ALA A 87 -14.82 -23.36 0.53
CA ALA A 87 -15.83 -22.59 1.25
C ALA A 87 -15.16 -21.94 2.46
N ARG A 88 -15.06 -20.61 2.44
CA ARG A 88 -14.52 -19.81 3.54
C ARG A 88 -15.46 -20.03 4.74
N ASP A 89 -14.94 -20.61 5.80
CA ASP A 89 -15.66 -20.82 7.05
C ASP A 89 -16.12 -19.45 7.60
N LYS A 90 -17.43 -19.20 7.54
CA LYS A 90 -18.04 -17.89 7.87
C LYS A 90 -18.08 -17.62 9.38
N SER A 91 -17.56 -18.52 10.20
CA SER A 91 -17.72 -18.48 11.65
C SER A 91 -16.64 -17.70 12.41
N LYS A 92 -15.57 -17.24 11.75
CA LYS A 92 -14.53 -16.46 12.43
C LYS A 92 -14.93 -14.98 12.50
N VAL A 93 -15.54 -14.60 13.63
CA VAL A 93 -15.79 -13.20 14.00
C VAL A 93 -14.46 -12.45 13.92
N VAL A 94 -14.32 -11.59 12.92
CA VAL A 94 -13.14 -10.75 12.76
C VAL A 94 -13.18 -9.70 13.88
N PRO A 95 -12.19 -9.64 14.78
CA PRO A 95 -12.17 -8.64 15.82
C PRO A 95 -12.06 -7.24 15.18
N LYS A 96 -13.01 -6.37 15.54
CA LYS A 96 -12.98 -4.96 15.16
C LYS A 96 -11.87 -4.28 15.95
N LEU A 97 -10.83 -3.82 15.27
CA LEU A 97 -9.75 -3.06 15.92
C LEU A 97 -10.21 -1.60 16.04
N VAL A 98 -10.25 -1.10 17.28
CA VAL A 98 -10.48 0.32 17.57
C VAL A 98 -9.12 0.93 17.84
N ASP A 99 -8.74 1.96 17.09
CA ASP A 99 -7.53 2.70 17.38
C ASP A 99 -7.74 3.53 18.65
N ASP A 100 -6.76 3.51 19.55
CA ASP A 100 -6.76 4.34 20.76
C ASP A 100 -6.84 5.83 20.38
N PRO A 101 -7.50 6.66 21.21
CA PRO A 101 -7.57 8.09 20.95
C PRO A 101 -6.17 8.68 20.92
N LEU A 102 -5.79 9.26 19.78
CA LEU A 102 -4.50 9.94 19.62
C LEU A 102 -4.49 11.27 20.36
N PRO A 103 -3.32 11.70 20.85
CA PRO A 103 -3.15 13.07 21.30
C PRO A 103 -3.39 14.07 20.16
N GLU A 104 -3.70 15.33 20.49
CA GLU A 104 -3.94 16.36 19.47
C GLU A 104 -2.67 16.71 18.67
N LYS A 105 -1.50 16.57 19.30
CA LYS A 105 -0.19 16.91 18.74
C LYS A 105 0.73 15.68 18.75
N PRO A 106 1.69 15.60 17.81
CA PRO A 106 2.72 14.57 17.84
C PRO A 106 3.45 14.57 19.20
N PRO A 107 3.78 13.39 19.75
CA PRO A 107 4.58 13.31 20.97
C PRO A 107 5.99 13.88 20.78
N GLU A 108 6.72 14.07 21.88
CA GLU A 108 8.11 14.54 21.84
C GLU A 108 8.98 13.62 20.96
N GLY A 109 9.86 14.20 20.15
CA GLY A 109 10.66 13.47 19.17
C GLY A 109 9.92 13.12 17.86
N TRP A 110 8.62 13.39 17.74
CA TRP A 110 7.82 13.13 16.54
C TRP A 110 7.38 14.43 15.87
N GLN A 111 7.09 14.36 14.57
CA GLN A 111 6.52 15.46 13.82
C GLN A 111 5.44 14.98 12.86
N GLU A 112 4.47 15.84 12.58
CA GLU A 112 3.50 15.60 11.52
C GLU A 112 4.17 15.83 10.16
N TYR A 113 4.19 14.79 9.34
CA TYR A 113 4.50 14.86 7.93
C TYR A 113 3.20 15.04 7.15
N VAL A 114 3.14 16.08 6.32
CA VAL A 114 2.04 16.31 5.38
C VAL A 114 2.58 16.09 3.99
N GLN A 115 1.92 15.25 3.19
CA GLN A 115 2.39 14.99 1.83
C GLN A 115 2.39 16.28 1.01
N GLU A 116 3.56 16.69 0.51
CA GLU A 116 3.79 18.07 0.05
C GLU A 116 2.98 18.44 -1.19
N LYS A 117 3.00 17.57 -2.21
CA LYS A 117 2.51 17.89 -3.57
C LYS A 117 0.98 17.96 -3.65
N TYR A 118 0.29 17.05 -3.00
CA TYR A 118 -1.17 16.87 -3.10
C TYR A 118 -1.88 17.12 -1.78
N LYS A 119 -1.15 17.21 -0.67
CA LYS A 119 -1.72 17.30 0.68
C LYS A 119 -2.79 16.23 0.89
N ALA A 120 -2.53 15.02 0.39
CA ALA A 120 -3.54 13.97 0.34
C ALA A 120 -3.69 13.24 1.69
N TYR A 121 -2.64 13.25 2.50
CA TYR A 121 -2.61 12.68 3.84
C TYR A 121 -1.63 13.41 4.75
N SER A 122 -1.76 13.17 6.05
CA SER A 122 -0.70 13.40 7.03
C SER A 122 -0.47 12.17 7.89
N ILE A 123 0.74 12.04 8.44
CA ILE A 123 1.16 10.94 9.31
C ILE A 123 2.27 11.43 10.24
N TRP A 124 2.39 10.87 11.44
CA TRP A 124 3.48 11.23 12.35
C TRP A 124 4.70 10.35 12.09
N LEU A 125 5.87 10.99 12.04
CA LEU A 125 7.15 10.34 11.81
C LEU A 125 8.20 10.84 12.84
N PRO A 126 9.17 10.00 13.25
CA PRO A 126 10.27 10.41 14.14
C PRO A 126 11.09 11.54 13.52
N LYS A 127 11.44 12.59 14.28
CA LYS A 127 12.18 13.77 13.77
C LYS A 127 13.60 13.42 13.31
N SER A 128 14.29 12.58 14.06
CA SER A 128 15.63 12.06 13.80
C SER A 128 15.58 10.58 13.45
N GLY A 129 16.72 10.00 13.04
CA GLY A 129 16.81 8.55 12.86
C GLY A 129 15.95 8.04 11.71
N ARG A 130 15.79 8.84 10.64
CA ARG A 130 14.99 8.45 9.49
C ARG A 130 15.57 8.91 8.16
N LYS A 131 15.28 8.15 7.12
CA LYS A 131 15.50 8.52 5.71
C LYS A 131 14.18 8.50 4.97
N LEU A 132 13.83 9.63 4.35
CA LEU A 132 12.60 9.77 3.58
C LEU A 132 12.90 9.69 2.08
N PHE A 133 12.12 8.88 1.39
CA PHE A 133 12.12 8.79 -0.06
C PHE A 133 10.68 8.93 -0.56
N GLN A 134 10.43 9.87 -1.47
CA GLN A 134 9.14 10.02 -2.11
C GLN A 134 9.29 9.86 -3.63
N LYS A 135 8.38 9.10 -4.22
CA LYS A 135 8.28 8.91 -5.67
C LYS A 135 6.83 9.01 -6.10
N ASP A 136 6.58 9.69 -7.21
CA ASP A 136 5.28 9.68 -7.89
C ASP A 136 5.47 9.40 -9.37
N GLY A 137 4.41 8.90 -10.01
CA GLY A 137 4.44 8.56 -11.42
C GLY A 137 3.15 7.96 -11.92
N VAL A 138 3.22 7.36 -13.10
CA VAL A 138 2.14 6.64 -13.75
C VAL A 138 2.66 5.25 -14.13
N LEU A 139 1.83 4.24 -13.92
CA LEU A 139 2.05 2.86 -14.34
C LEU A 139 1.06 2.56 -15.47
N ASP A 140 1.55 1.96 -16.54
CA ASP A 140 0.70 1.38 -17.57
C ASP A 140 0.36 -0.06 -17.14
N VAL A 141 -0.92 -0.29 -16.85
CA VAL A 141 -1.48 -1.58 -16.39
C VAL A 141 -2.52 -2.01 -17.41
N ASP A 142 -2.21 -3.01 -18.22
CA ASP A 142 -2.99 -3.39 -19.38
C ASP A 142 -3.30 -2.18 -20.29
N THR A 143 -4.55 -1.72 -20.27
CA THR A 143 -5.05 -0.56 -21.05
C THR A 143 -5.29 0.68 -20.19
N MET A 144 -4.92 0.64 -18.90
CA MET A 144 -5.17 1.68 -17.92
C MET A 144 -3.89 2.38 -17.49
N LYS A 145 -3.98 3.70 -17.28
CA LYS A 145 -2.90 4.52 -16.71
C LYS A 145 -3.14 4.76 -15.23
N VAL A 146 -2.49 3.99 -14.37
CA VAL A 146 -2.65 4.07 -12.92
C VAL A 146 -1.63 5.06 -12.36
N GLY A 147 -2.10 6.18 -11.78
CA GLY A 147 -1.22 7.10 -11.07
C GLY A 147 -0.77 6.50 -9.75
N TYR A 148 0.46 6.79 -9.30
CA TYR A 148 0.90 6.37 -7.97
C TYR A 148 1.70 7.46 -7.26
N VAL A 149 1.65 7.42 -5.93
CA VAL A 149 2.52 8.16 -5.02
C VAL A 149 2.96 7.20 -3.94
N VAL A 150 4.27 7.13 -3.69
CA VAL A 150 4.88 6.30 -2.65
C VAL A 150 5.73 7.20 -1.78
N LEU A 151 5.54 7.10 -0.48
CA LEU A 151 6.48 7.55 0.54
C LEU A 151 7.07 6.30 1.18
N ARG A 152 8.39 6.22 1.25
CA ARG A 152 9.15 5.27 2.07
C ARG A 152 9.89 6.05 3.14
N CYS A 153 9.79 5.57 4.37
CA CYS A 153 10.51 6.09 5.53
C CYS A 153 11.24 4.92 6.16
N GLU A 154 12.56 4.88 6.01
CA GLU A 154 13.41 4.02 6.83
C GLU A 154 13.58 4.72 8.17
N ILE A 155 13.27 4.01 9.25
CA ILE A 155 13.43 4.43 10.64
C ILE A 155 14.57 3.58 11.21
N ASP A 156 15.25 4.07 12.24
CA ASP A 156 16.30 3.32 12.95
C ASP A 156 15.88 1.86 13.25
N ASP A 157 16.89 0.99 13.37
CA ASP A 157 16.74 -0.46 13.58
C ASP A 157 16.04 -1.21 12.42
N ASP A 158 16.24 -0.76 11.18
CA ASP A 158 15.74 -1.40 9.96
C ASP A 158 14.20 -1.43 9.82
N VAL A 159 13.47 -0.64 10.63
CA VAL A 159 12.02 -0.50 10.50
C VAL A 159 11.71 0.32 9.26
N THR A 160 10.95 -0.24 8.32
CA THR A 160 10.56 0.49 7.11
C THR A 160 9.06 0.74 7.09
N LEU A 161 8.66 2.00 7.07
CA LEU A 161 7.30 2.44 6.78
C LEU A 161 7.17 2.76 5.29
N ASN A 162 6.07 2.32 4.69
CA ASN A 162 5.66 2.74 3.36
C ASN A 162 4.21 3.22 3.37
N VAL A 163 3.96 4.29 2.64
CA VAL A 163 2.63 4.84 2.35
C VAL A 163 2.48 4.93 0.84
N GLN A 164 1.60 4.13 0.27
CA GLN A 164 1.31 4.11 -1.15
C GLN A 164 -0.13 4.54 -1.41
N ARG A 165 -0.30 5.41 -2.40
CA ARG A 165 -1.58 5.82 -2.96
C ARG A 165 -1.58 5.46 -4.44
N LEU A 166 -2.47 4.59 -4.87
CA LEU A 166 -2.72 4.30 -6.28
C LEU A 166 -4.02 4.97 -6.72
N ILE A 167 -4.00 5.70 -7.82
CA ILE A 167 -5.12 6.44 -8.38
C ILE A 167 -5.60 5.71 -9.62
N ILE A 168 -6.81 5.16 -9.54
CA ILE A 168 -7.39 4.32 -10.60
C ILE A 168 -8.25 5.20 -11.51
N PRO A 169 -7.96 5.26 -12.82
CA PRO A 169 -8.75 6.04 -13.77
C PRO A 169 -10.08 5.34 -14.06
N LEU A 170 -11.15 5.73 -13.35
CA LEU A 170 -12.50 5.23 -13.59
C LEU A 170 -13.22 6.05 -14.67
N LYS A 171 -13.93 5.37 -15.58
CA LYS A 171 -14.84 6.03 -16.51
C LYS A 171 -16.08 6.54 -15.76
N LYS A 172 -16.81 7.45 -16.39
CA LYS A 172 -18.05 8.00 -15.81
C LYS A 172 -19.05 6.86 -15.56
N GLY A 173 -19.54 6.77 -14.31
CA GLY A 173 -20.51 5.76 -13.88
C GLY A 173 -19.88 4.45 -13.38
N GLU A 174 -18.57 4.25 -13.57
CA GLU A 174 -17.87 3.12 -12.96
C GLU A 174 -17.63 3.39 -11.47
N THR A 175 -17.75 2.32 -10.67
CA THR A 175 -17.47 2.33 -9.24
C THR A 175 -16.54 1.16 -8.92
N LEU A 176 -15.70 1.34 -7.90
CA LEU A 176 -14.87 0.28 -7.39
C LEU A 176 -15.60 -0.40 -6.24
N ASP A 177 -15.65 -1.73 -6.28
CA ASP A 177 -16.05 -2.50 -5.10
C ASP A 177 -14.92 -2.47 -4.08
N ALA A 178 -15.11 -1.72 -2.99
CA ALA A 178 -14.09 -1.50 -1.96
C ALA A 178 -13.53 -2.81 -1.42
N VAL A 179 -14.40 -3.80 -1.16
CA VAL A 179 -14.01 -5.10 -0.59
C VAL A 179 -13.13 -5.85 -1.59
N THR A 180 -13.56 -5.97 -2.84
CA THR A 180 -12.75 -6.60 -3.89
C THR A 180 -11.40 -5.91 -4.03
N MET A 181 -11.36 -4.57 -4.08
CA MET A 181 -10.10 -3.83 -4.22
C MET A 181 -9.15 -4.05 -3.04
N ILE A 182 -9.66 -4.06 -1.80
CA ILE A 182 -8.86 -4.32 -0.60
C ILE A 182 -8.23 -5.71 -0.67
N GLU A 183 -9.02 -6.74 -1.01
CA GLU A 183 -8.53 -8.12 -1.09
C GLU A 183 -7.55 -8.31 -2.26
N THR A 184 -7.79 -7.66 -3.41
CA THR A 184 -6.84 -7.67 -4.54
C THR A 184 -5.50 -7.08 -4.14
N PHE A 185 -5.49 -5.92 -3.47
CA PHE A 185 -4.23 -5.30 -3.04
C PHE A 185 -3.56 -6.01 -1.87
N ARG A 186 -4.32 -6.78 -1.06
CA ARG A 186 -3.73 -7.74 -0.13
C ARG A 186 -2.95 -8.80 -0.90
N ASP A 187 -3.56 -9.42 -1.90
CA ASP A 187 -2.93 -10.52 -2.64
C ASP A 187 -1.67 -10.03 -3.38
N VAL A 188 -1.72 -8.83 -3.98
CA VAL A 188 -0.53 -8.17 -4.55
C VAL A 188 0.57 -7.98 -3.50
N HIS A 189 0.23 -7.57 -2.28
CA HIS A 189 1.20 -7.43 -1.19
C HIS A 189 1.81 -8.78 -0.78
N LEU A 190 1.01 -9.85 -0.73
CA LEU A 190 1.52 -11.19 -0.40
C LEU A 190 2.45 -11.72 -1.48
N GLU A 191 2.12 -11.48 -2.76
CA GLU A 191 2.96 -11.85 -3.89
C GLU A 191 4.27 -11.05 -3.90
N GLU A 192 4.21 -9.73 -3.70
CA GLU A 192 5.37 -8.82 -3.68
C GLU A 192 6.40 -9.20 -2.60
N PHE A 193 5.95 -9.66 -1.43
CA PHE A 193 6.81 -9.98 -0.30
C PHE A 193 6.93 -11.48 0.00
N GLU A 194 6.42 -12.34 -0.88
CA GLU A 194 6.33 -13.80 -0.67
C GLU A 194 5.77 -14.16 0.72
N GLY A 195 4.74 -13.43 1.15
CA GLY A 195 4.24 -13.44 2.53
C GLY A 195 2.99 -14.31 2.75
N THR A 196 2.72 -14.64 4.01
CA THR A 196 1.49 -15.35 4.43
C THR A 196 0.74 -14.56 5.50
N VAL A 197 -0.56 -14.37 5.32
CA VAL A 197 -1.42 -13.71 6.31
C VAL A 197 -1.59 -14.58 7.55
N THR A 198 -1.23 -14.05 8.72
CA THR A 198 -1.43 -14.70 10.02
C THR A 198 -2.66 -14.19 10.76
N LYS A 199 -2.98 -12.90 10.62
CA LYS A 199 -4.17 -12.28 11.22
C LYS A 199 -4.79 -11.24 10.29
N GLU A 200 -6.10 -11.08 10.39
CA GLU A 200 -6.89 -10.13 9.64
C GLU A 200 -7.82 -9.39 10.61
N TYR A 201 -7.97 -8.08 10.42
CA TYR A 201 -8.81 -7.20 11.23
C TYR A 201 -9.60 -6.27 10.33
N ASP A 202 -10.88 -6.08 10.65
CA ASP A 202 -11.70 -5.05 10.01
C ASP A 202 -11.45 -3.70 10.69
N LEU A 203 -11.32 -2.66 9.87
CA LEU A 203 -11.00 -1.31 10.28
C LEU A 203 -11.94 -0.30 9.64
N MET A 204 -12.05 0.86 10.30
CA MET A 204 -12.72 2.03 9.75
C MET A 204 -11.78 3.24 9.84
N LEU A 205 -11.53 3.90 8.71
CA LEU A 205 -10.91 5.22 8.69
C LEU A 205 -12.01 6.26 8.50
N GLY A 206 -12.48 6.84 9.60
CA GLY A 206 -13.70 7.63 9.60
C GLY A 206 -14.90 6.78 9.17
N ARG A 207 -15.43 7.05 7.96
CA ARG A 207 -16.54 6.29 7.35
C ARG A 207 -16.10 5.27 6.29
N MET A 208 -14.81 5.20 5.99
CA MET A 208 -14.30 4.33 4.93
C MET A 208 -13.89 2.97 5.50
N PRO A 209 -14.41 1.86 4.95
CA PRO A 209 -13.98 0.53 5.36
C PRO A 209 -12.54 0.29 4.93
N GLY A 210 -11.81 -0.45 5.76
CA GLY A 210 -10.48 -0.94 5.48
C GLY A 210 -10.21 -2.26 6.17
N LYS A 211 -9.05 -2.84 5.90
CA LYS A 211 -8.58 -4.04 6.59
C LYS A 211 -7.12 -3.87 7.02
N GLU A 212 -6.77 -4.46 8.15
CA GLU A 212 -5.39 -4.67 8.56
C GLU A 212 -5.04 -6.15 8.46
N TYR A 213 -3.87 -6.43 7.90
CA TYR A 213 -3.31 -7.76 7.82
C TYR A 213 -1.97 -7.79 8.57
N ARG A 214 -1.78 -8.88 9.33
CA ARG A 214 -0.48 -9.28 9.85
C ARG A 214 0.05 -10.36 8.94
N VAL A 215 1.26 -10.16 8.43
CA VAL A 215 1.86 -11.00 7.41
C VAL A 215 3.23 -11.46 7.89
N ASP A 216 3.47 -12.75 7.77
CA ASP A 216 4.79 -13.35 7.93
C ASP A 216 5.49 -13.30 6.58
N LEU A 217 6.63 -12.63 6.50
CA LEU A 217 7.43 -12.53 5.28
C LEU A 217 8.49 -13.64 5.23
N LYS A 218 9.04 -13.86 4.04
CA LYS A 218 10.23 -14.70 3.87
C LYS A 218 11.41 -14.12 4.63
N GLY A 219 12.24 -14.98 5.22
CA GLY A 219 13.40 -14.54 6.02
C GLY A 219 13.08 -14.21 7.49
N GLY A 220 11.83 -14.41 7.93
CA GLY A 220 11.44 -14.25 9.34
C GLY A 220 10.97 -12.84 9.71
N GLU A 221 11.09 -11.87 8.79
CA GLU A 221 10.52 -10.54 8.93
C GLU A 221 8.99 -10.59 9.02
N LYS A 222 8.42 -9.55 9.62
CA LYS A 222 6.98 -9.36 9.74
C LYS A 222 6.55 -8.12 8.97
N SER A 223 5.30 -8.12 8.54
CA SER A 223 4.64 -6.94 8.02
C SER A 223 3.27 -6.72 8.66
N ARG A 224 2.97 -5.47 8.98
CA ARG A 224 1.62 -5.00 9.31
C ARG A 224 1.20 -4.07 8.20
N VAL A 225 0.12 -4.40 7.50
CA VAL A 225 -0.38 -3.61 6.37
C VAL A 225 -1.84 -3.22 6.61
N ARG A 226 -2.18 -1.94 6.38
CA ARG A 226 -3.54 -1.42 6.34
C ARG A 226 -3.89 -1.02 4.91
N ILE A 227 -5.04 -1.45 4.43
CA ILE A 227 -5.53 -1.16 3.08
C ILE A 227 -6.90 -0.50 3.17
N TYR A 228 -7.06 0.61 2.46
CA TYR A 228 -8.31 1.35 2.35
C TYR A 228 -8.60 1.67 0.88
N GLN A 229 -9.88 1.65 0.50
CA GLN A 229 -10.33 2.29 -0.73
C GLN A 229 -11.01 3.61 -0.36
N ILE A 230 -10.54 4.72 -0.92
CA ILE A 230 -11.04 6.07 -0.66
C ILE A 230 -11.22 6.77 -2.00
N ASP A 231 -12.48 7.02 -2.37
CA ASP A 231 -12.86 7.56 -3.67
C ASP A 231 -12.24 6.74 -4.84
N ARG A 232 -11.45 7.33 -5.73
CA ARG A 232 -10.83 6.60 -6.84
C ARG A 232 -9.43 6.08 -6.52
N ALA A 233 -9.06 6.05 -5.25
CA ALA A 233 -7.72 5.67 -4.82
C ALA A 233 -7.72 4.48 -3.86
N VAL A 234 -6.74 3.60 -4.04
CA VAL A 234 -6.39 2.59 -3.05
C VAL A 234 -5.18 3.08 -2.27
N TRP A 235 -5.29 3.01 -0.95
CA TRP A 235 -4.26 3.39 0.00
C TRP A 235 -3.72 2.14 0.66
N ARG A 236 -2.40 1.93 0.57
CA ARG A 236 -1.69 0.84 1.25
C ARG A 236 -0.66 1.47 2.17
N LEU A 237 -0.82 1.28 3.48
CA LEU A 237 0.19 1.64 4.47
C LEU A 237 0.76 0.37 5.07
N TRP A 238 2.06 0.23 5.14
CA TRP A 238 2.65 -0.93 5.79
C TRP A 238 3.96 -0.60 6.50
N VAL A 239 4.22 -1.36 7.56
CA VAL A 239 5.49 -1.37 8.28
C VAL A 239 6.08 -2.77 8.16
N THR A 240 7.38 -2.86 7.87
CA THR A 240 8.17 -4.10 7.90
C THR A 240 9.29 -3.99 8.95
N GLY A 241 9.68 -5.14 9.51
CA GLY A 241 10.74 -5.25 10.51
C GLY A 241 10.63 -6.55 11.30
N THR A 242 11.22 -6.59 12.50
CA THR A 242 11.02 -7.69 13.44
C THR A 242 9.59 -7.72 13.97
N LYS A 243 9.20 -8.83 14.61
CA LYS A 243 7.88 -8.97 15.22
C LYS A 243 7.64 -7.88 16.27
N GLU A 244 8.62 -7.63 17.12
CA GLU A 244 8.57 -6.67 18.21
C GLU A 244 8.41 -5.24 17.68
N GLN A 245 9.07 -4.90 16.57
CA GLN A 245 8.96 -3.59 15.93
C GLN A 245 7.59 -3.37 15.29
N VAL A 246 7.08 -4.38 14.56
CA VAL A 246 5.80 -4.32 13.83
C VAL A 246 4.60 -4.35 14.78
N GLU A 247 4.71 -5.02 15.92
CA GLU A 247 3.71 -5.04 16.99
C GLU A 247 3.92 -3.94 18.05
N GLY A 248 5.06 -3.26 18.01
CA GLY A 248 5.47 -2.24 18.96
C GLY A 248 4.74 -0.90 18.83
N ASP A 249 5.01 -0.03 19.80
CA ASP A 249 4.29 1.24 19.94
C ASP A 249 4.62 2.24 18.84
N THR A 250 5.84 2.21 18.29
CA THR A 250 6.24 2.99 17.11
C THR A 250 5.30 2.72 15.93
N ALA A 251 5.10 1.44 15.57
CA ALA A 251 4.22 1.07 14.47
C ALA A 251 2.76 1.43 14.79
N LYS A 252 2.28 1.15 16.01
CA LYS A 252 0.92 1.55 16.44
C LYS A 252 0.70 3.05 16.28
N LEU A 253 1.64 3.87 16.75
CA LEU A 253 1.56 5.32 16.70
C LEU A 253 1.53 5.83 15.25
N ILE A 254 2.39 5.28 14.38
CA ILE A 254 2.40 5.60 12.94
C ILE A 254 1.01 5.33 12.34
N PHE A 255 0.48 4.13 12.53
CA PHE A 255 -0.82 3.75 11.94
C PHE A 255 -1.98 4.57 12.50
N ALA A 256 -1.99 4.81 13.80
CA ALA A 256 -3.02 5.62 14.45
C ALA A 256 -2.96 7.06 13.92
N SER A 257 -1.76 7.65 13.79
CA SER A 257 -1.57 9.04 13.35
C SER A 257 -1.95 9.30 11.89
N PHE A 258 -2.20 8.27 11.08
CA PHE A 258 -2.53 8.44 9.67
C PHE A 258 -3.88 9.13 9.49
N LYS A 259 -3.85 10.26 8.80
CA LYS A 259 -5.03 11.07 8.49
C LYS A 259 -5.16 11.23 6.98
N ASN A 260 -6.32 10.89 6.44
CA ASN A 260 -6.66 11.21 5.06
C ASN A 260 -7.31 12.60 4.97
N GLN A 261 -6.71 13.51 4.20
CA GLN A 261 -7.15 14.90 4.14
C GLN A 261 -8.50 15.08 3.42
N LEU A 262 -8.84 14.19 2.48
CA LEU A 262 -10.17 14.22 1.84
C LEU A 262 -11.26 13.91 2.87
N LEU A 263 -11.05 12.90 3.71
CA LEU A 263 -12.02 12.53 4.75
C LEU A 263 -12.17 13.62 5.83
N ILE A 264 -11.07 14.29 6.19
CA ILE A 264 -11.12 15.45 7.10
C ILE A 264 -11.98 16.56 6.50
N ASN A 265 -11.69 16.94 5.24
CA ASN A 265 -12.41 18.01 4.56
C ASN A 265 -13.91 17.69 4.40
N GLU A 266 -14.26 16.43 4.12
CA GLU A 266 -15.66 15.99 4.07
C GLU A 266 -16.35 16.07 5.43
N ALA A 267 -15.66 15.74 6.52
CA ALA A 267 -16.20 15.83 7.86
C ALA A 267 -16.43 17.28 8.29
N LEU A 268 -15.54 18.20 7.91
CA LEU A 268 -15.69 19.63 8.17
C LEU A 268 -16.88 20.22 7.41
N LYS A 269 -17.02 19.92 6.11
CA LYS A 269 -18.14 20.39 5.27
C LYS A 269 -19.53 19.99 5.78
N LYS A 270 -19.63 18.88 6.50
CA LYS A 270 -20.92 18.42 7.08
C LYS A 270 -21.31 19.17 8.35
N LYS A 271 -20.36 19.83 9.03
CA LYS A 271 -20.64 20.57 10.27
C LYS A 271 -21.28 21.93 10.00
N ASP A 272 -21.08 22.49 8.81
CA ASP A 272 -21.73 23.72 8.40
C ASP A 272 -23.11 23.40 7.83
N PRO A 273 -24.22 23.70 8.55
CA PRO A 273 -25.54 23.52 7.98
C PRO A 273 -25.66 24.36 6.70
N PRO A 274 -26.34 23.88 5.66
CA PRO A 274 -26.51 24.65 4.43
C PRO A 274 -27.13 26.00 4.82
N ALA A 275 -26.43 27.10 4.51
CA ALA A 275 -26.93 28.44 4.75
C ALA A 275 -28.35 28.52 4.18
N LYS A 276 -29.33 28.82 5.05
CA LYS A 276 -30.72 29.00 4.62
C LYS A 276 -30.69 30.07 3.53
N LYS A 277 -31.03 29.68 2.29
CA LYS A 277 -31.19 30.65 1.21
C LYS A 277 -32.27 31.65 1.65
N PRO A 278 -32.02 32.96 1.49
CA PRO A 278 -33.00 34.00 1.79
C PRO A 278 -34.25 33.85 0.91
#